data_AF-A0A1E8UIF7-F1
#
_entry.id   AF-A0A1E8UIF7-F1
#
_cell.length_a   1.000
_cell.length_b   1.000
_cell.length_c   1.000
_cell.angle_alpha   90.00
_cell.angle_beta   90.00
_cell.angle_gamma   90.00
#
_symmetry.space_group_name_H-M   'P 1'
#
loop_
_entity.id
_entity.type
_entity.pdbx_description
1 polymer ?
#
loop_
_entity_poly.entity_id
_entity_poly.type
_entity_poly.pdbx_seq_one_letter_code
_entity_poly.pdbx_strand_id
1 'polypeptide(L)'
;MKTSRAPSPRRRLIVVIAAGVVFLLLAGVGTYGLITGPHTAPTPNPGEPGAAATAPPDGGTPPARIPPVPHSSDPEEFARGFAEALFAWDTSSGFMPLDYTTVLLDAGDPTGTEQAGLAADIALYLPTRDAWTRLREYGTTQHLTIDTATVPDAWDDAVAQARPGQLAPGTTAYTIDGTRHRDGIWNNEPVTSDHEVAFTIFLRCPPEPTPSPSPSGKPGTTAGDERPAGCQVLRLSQLDNPLR
;
A
#
# COMPACT_ATOMS: atom_id res chain seq x y z
N MET A 1 -11.61 -52.27 31.54
CA MET A 1 -10.26 -51.92 32.04
C MET A 1 -9.60 -50.97 31.07
N LYS A 2 -9.36 -49.71 31.48
CA LYS A 2 -8.71 -48.68 30.65
C LYS A 2 -7.23 -48.66 31.00
N THR A 3 -6.38 -49.20 30.13
CA THR A 3 -4.93 -49.22 30.32
C THR A 3 -4.34 -47.87 29.95
N SER A 4 -3.97 -47.07 30.95
CA SER A 4 -3.17 -45.86 30.76
C SER A 4 -1.78 -46.23 30.24
N ARG A 5 -1.46 -45.82 29.01
CA ARG A 5 -0.15 -46.02 28.40
C ARG A 5 0.87 -45.11 29.09
N ALA A 6 1.82 -45.69 29.82
CA ALA A 6 2.92 -44.94 30.43
C ALA A 6 3.75 -44.24 29.34
N PRO A 7 4.09 -42.93 29.50
CA PRO A 7 4.84 -42.20 28.50
C PRO A 7 6.30 -42.69 28.43
N SER A 8 6.79 -42.91 27.21
CA SER A 8 8.15 -43.37 26.95
C SER A 8 9.20 -42.40 27.52
N PRO A 9 10.38 -42.88 27.95
CA PRO A 9 11.41 -42.06 28.59
C PRO A 9 11.89 -40.90 27.69
N ARG A 10 11.82 -41.07 26.37
CA ARG A 10 12.14 -40.02 25.39
C ARG A 10 11.18 -38.83 25.44
N ARG A 11 9.89 -39.08 25.67
CA ARG A 11 8.88 -38.01 25.79
C ARG A 11 9.05 -37.22 27.10
N ARG A 12 9.47 -37.90 28.18
CA ARG A 12 9.80 -37.22 29.45
C ARG A 12 11.02 -36.30 29.31
N LEU A 13 12.05 -36.74 28.58
CA LEU A 13 13.24 -35.92 28.33
C LEU A 13 12.90 -34.63 27.54
N ILE A 14 12.07 -34.73 26.51
CA ILE A 14 11.65 -33.56 25.71
C ILE A 14 10.85 -32.56 26.56
N VAL A 15 9.97 -33.05 27.44
CA VAL A 15 9.19 -32.17 28.35
C VAL A 15 10.10 -31.46 29.33
N VAL A 16 11.14 -32.12 29.86
CA VAL A 16 12.11 -31.50 30.77
C VAL A 16 12.94 -30.43 30.07
N ILE A 17 13.38 -30.69 28.83
CA ILE A 17 14.13 -29.71 28.04
C ILE A 17 13.24 -28.51 27.70
N ALA A 18 12.00 -28.74 27.25
CA ALA A 18 11.07 -27.66 26.93
C ALA A 18 10.75 -26.79 28.16
N ALA A 19 10.53 -27.42 29.33
CA ALA A 19 10.32 -26.70 30.58
C ALA A 19 11.56 -25.88 31.01
N GLY A 20 12.77 -26.43 30.81
CA GLY A 20 14.02 -25.72 31.08
C GLY A 20 14.22 -24.49 30.19
N VAL A 21 13.90 -24.60 28.89
CA VAL A 21 13.97 -23.48 27.94
C VAL A 21 12.97 -22.38 28.32
N VAL A 22 11.73 -22.74 28.66
CA VAL A 22 10.72 -21.77 29.10
C VAL A 22 11.14 -21.07 30.40
N PHE A 23 11.71 -21.80 31.35
CA PHE A 23 12.21 -21.21 32.60
C PHE A 23 13.36 -20.23 32.36
N LEU A 24 14.30 -20.56 31.46
CA LEU A 24 15.39 -19.66 31.05
C LEU A 24 14.86 -18.38 30.38
N LEU A 25 13.86 -18.50 29.50
CA LEU A 25 13.24 -17.34 28.85
C LEU A 25 12.54 -16.42 29.87
N LEU A 26 11.82 -16.99 30.84
CA LEU A 26 11.15 -16.22 31.89
C LEU A 26 12.15 -15.52 32.83
N ALA A 27 13.26 -16.17 33.16
CA ALA A 27 14.32 -15.58 33.98
C ALA A 27 15.05 -14.43 33.26
N GLY A 28 15.22 -14.53 31.93
CA GLY A 28 15.77 -13.44 31.10
C GLY A 28 14.88 -12.20 31.07
N VAL A 29 13.56 -12.37 30.94
CA VAL A 29 12.59 -11.24 30.95
C VAL A 29 12.53 -10.57 32.33
N GLY A 30 12.61 -11.34 33.41
CA GLY A 30 12.57 -10.79 34.78
C GLY A 30 13.79 -9.95 35.16
N THR A 31 14.96 -10.22 34.58
CA THR A 31 16.19 -9.46 34.85
C THR A 31 16.29 -8.19 34.01
N TYR A 32 15.75 -8.19 32.78
CA TYR A 32 15.77 -7.02 31.91
C TYR A 32 14.78 -5.91 32.35
N GLY A 33 13.71 -6.27 33.08
CA GLY A 33 12.74 -5.29 33.62
C GLY A 33 13.20 -4.56 34.89
N LEU A 34 14.24 -5.02 35.58
CA LEU A 34 14.68 -4.43 36.86
C LEU A 34 15.83 -3.42 36.71
N ILE A 35 16.52 -3.39 35.56
CA ILE A 35 17.66 -2.50 35.30
C ILE A 35 17.23 -1.15 34.71
N THR A 36 16.04 -1.05 34.12
CA THR A 36 15.43 0.22 33.69
C THR A 36 14.46 0.74 34.75
N GLY A 37 15.00 1.35 35.80
CA GLY A 37 14.22 2.01 36.86
C GLY A 37 13.40 3.22 36.35
N PRO A 38 12.36 3.62 37.10
CA PRO A 38 11.40 4.64 36.68
C PRO A 38 12.07 6.01 36.60
N HIS A 39 11.97 6.65 35.44
CA HIS A 39 12.44 8.01 35.25
C HIS A 39 11.56 8.98 36.05
N THR A 40 12.16 9.60 37.05
CA THR A 40 11.59 10.69 37.84
C THR A 40 11.52 11.93 36.96
N ALA A 41 10.30 12.44 36.72
CA ALA A 41 10.12 13.73 36.07
C ALA A 41 10.48 14.87 37.05
N PRO A 42 11.15 15.95 36.59
CA PRO A 42 11.41 17.11 37.43
C PRO A 42 10.12 17.88 37.74
N THR A 43 9.96 18.32 38.98
CA THR A 43 8.87 19.21 39.42
C THR A 43 9.00 20.59 38.74
N PRO A 44 7.93 21.17 38.16
CA PRO A 44 7.96 22.54 37.69
C PRO A 44 7.84 23.52 38.88
N ASN A 45 8.74 24.49 38.97
CA ASN A 45 8.60 25.64 39.87
C ASN A 45 7.44 26.53 39.39
N PRO A 46 6.57 27.02 40.29
CA PRO A 46 5.58 28.04 39.93
C PRO A 46 6.21 29.43 40.07
N GLY A 47 6.29 30.16 38.96
CA GLY A 47 6.80 31.54 38.90
C GLY A 47 6.17 32.34 37.75
N GLU A 48 5.01 32.92 38.05
CA GLU A 48 4.34 34.13 37.53
C GLU A 48 4.31 34.56 36.04
N PRO A 49 3.24 35.28 35.62
CA PRO A 49 2.82 35.41 34.22
C PRO A 49 3.47 36.61 33.52
N GLY A 50 4.24 36.34 32.46
CA GLY A 50 4.76 37.34 31.53
C GLY A 50 3.96 37.38 30.23
N ALA A 51 3.40 38.55 29.93
CA ALA A 51 2.66 38.98 28.74
C ALA A 51 2.78 38.11 27.47
N ALA A 52 1.63 37.63 26.97
CA ALA A 52 1.48 37.03 25.66
C ALA A 52 1.75 38.08 24.56
N ALA A 53 2.86 37.93 23.85
CA ALA A 53 2.98 38.45 22.49
C ALA A 53 2.45 37.37 21.55
N THR A 54 1.31 37.63 20.92
CA THR A 54 0.80 36.80 19.82
C THR A 54 1.76 36.94 18.63
N ALA A 55 2.69 36.00 18.50
CA ALA A 55 3.38 35.79 17.24
C ALA A 55 2.35 35.31 16.19
N PRO A 56 2.48 35.71 14.91
CA PRO A 56 1.72 35.08 13.84
C PRO A 56 2.00 33.57 13.86
N PRO A 57 1.04 32.69 13.54
CA PRO A 57 1.33 31.27 13.46
C PRO A 57 2.46 31.09 12.44
N ASP A 58 3.58 30.55 12.91
CA ASP A 58 4.67 30.11 12.05
C ASP A 58 4.07 29.27 10.93
N GLY A 59 4.45 29.60 9.69
CA GLY A 59 4.06 28.85 8.50
C GLY A 59 4.54 27.41 8.64
N GLY A 60 3.72 26.57 9.25
CA GLY A 60 4.02 25.17 9.48
C GLY A 60 4.28 24.49 8.13
N THR A 61 5.30 23.64 8.09
CA THR A 61 5.48 22.70 7.00
C THR A 61 4.14 22.00 6.75
N PRO A 62 3.60 22.03 5.51
CA PRO A 62 2.34 21.36 5.23
C PRO A 62 2.43 19.89 5.66
N PRO A 63 1.33 19.30 6.15
CA PRO A 63 1.34 17.93 6.61
C PRO A 63 1.85 17.02 5.48
N ALA A 64 2.66 16.02 5.84
CA ALA A 64 3.06 14.98 4.90
C ALA A 64 1.80 14.38 4.25
N ARG A 65 1.89 14.10 2.94
CA ARG A 65 0.81 13.46 2.17
C ARG A 65 1.42 12.42 1.25
N ILE A 66 0.67 11.33 1.02
CA ILE A 66 1.00 10.35 -0.01
C ILE A 66 0.68 11.00 -1.37
N PRO A 67 1.62 11.01 -2.33
CA PRO A 67 1.35 11.53 -3.67
C PRO A 67 0.18 10.79 -4.32
N PRO A 68 -0.78 11.50 -4.97
CA PRO A 68 -1.87 10.84 -5.67
C PRO A 68 -1.35 10.09 -6.90
N VAL A 69 -2.12 9.10 -7.37
CA VAL A 69 -1.87 8.45 -8.67
C VAL A 69 -1.95 9.51 -9.78
N PRO A 70 -0.95 9.60 -10.68
CA PRO A 70 -1.01 10.51 -11.82
C PRO A 70 -2.25 10.27 -12.68
N HIS A 71 -2.97 11.34 -13.01
CA HIS A 71 -4.08 11.29 -13.95
C HIS A 71 -3.55 11.32 -15.39
N SER A 72 -4.03 10.41 -16.24
CA SER A 72 -3.84 10.49 -17.69
C SER A 72 -5.06 9.91 -18.41
N SER A 73 -5.32 10.41 -19.62
CA SER A 73 -6.27 9.82 -20.57
C SER A 73 -5.59 8.84 -21.54
N ASP A 74 -4.24 8.82 -21.57
CA ASP A 74 -3.49 7.79 -22.26
C ASP A 74 -3.43 6.52 -21.37
N PRO A 75 -3.87 5.37 -21.88
CA PRO A 75 -3.96 4.15 -21.09
C PRO A 75 -2.60 3.61 -20.65
N GLU A 76 -1.54 3.75 -21.44
CA GLU A 76 -0.21 3.26 -21.08
C GLU A 76 0.43 4.17 -20.01
N GLU A 77 0.38 5.48 -20.21
CA GLU A 77 0.88 6.46 -19.23
C GLU A 77 0.18 6.30 -17.89
N PHE A 78 -1.14 6.13 -17.89
CA PHE A 78 -1.90 5.89 -16.66
C PHE A 78 -1.52 4.56 -16.00
N ALA A 79 -1.37 3.48 -16.78
CA ALA A 79 -0.96 2.17 -16.25
C ALA A 79 0.43 2.24 -15.58
N ARG A 80 1.39 2.94 -16.19
CA ARG A 80 2.73 3.18 -15.63
C ARG A 80 2.65 3.99 -14.33
N GLY A 81 1.94 5.11 -14.34
CA GLY A 81 1.77 5.95 -13.15
C GLY A 81 1.10 5.22 -11.98
N PHE A 82 0.10 4.38 -12.27
CA PHE A 82 -0.53 3.54 -11.25
C PHE A 82 0.42 2.46 -10.73
N ALA A 83 1.18 1.80 -11.61
CA ALA A 83 2.16 0.79 -11.22
C ALA A 83 3.26 1.36 -10.32
N GLU A 84 3.80 2.54 -10.64
CA GLU A 84 4.77 3.23 -9.80
C GLU A 84 4.16 3.56 -8.43
N ALA A 85 2.96 4.15 -8.39
CA ALA A 85 2.26 4.48 -7.15
C ALA A 85 1.98 3.24 -6.27
N LEU A 86 1.65 2.10 -6.88
CA LEU A 86 1.37 0.84 -6.19
C LEU A 86 2.59 0.33 -5.41
N PHE A 87 3.80 0.60 -5.91
CA PHE A 87 5.04 0.15 -5.29
C PHE A 87 5.78 1.25 -4.51
N ALA A 88 5.39 2.51 -4.64
CA ALA A 88 6.00 3.69 -4.01
C ALA A 88 5.50 3.91 -2.57
N TRP A 89 6.03 3.12 -1.63
CA TRP A 89 5.70 3.27 -0.22
C TRP A 89 6.93 3.40 0.67
N ASP A 90 6.75 4.07 1.80
CA ASP A 90 7.78 4.33 2.80
C ASP A 90 7.24 4.05 4.20
N THR A 91 7.86 3.11 4.91
CA THR A 91 7.45 2.71 6.27
C THR A 91 7.80 3.75 7.34
N SER A 92 8.73 4.67 7.05
CA SER A 92 9.18 5.77 7.91
C SER A 92 8.35 7.06 7.77
N SER A 93 7.51 7.16 6.73
CA SER A 93 6.65 8.31 6.43
C SER A 93 5.56 8.61 7.48
N GLY A 94 5.32 7.70 8.43
CA GLY A 94 4.23 7.79 9.41
C GLY A 94 2.89 7.22 8.91
N PHE A 95 2.77 6.87 7.63
CA PHE A 95 1.60 6.22 7.07
C PHE A 95 1.59 4.70 7.33
N MET A 96 0.41 4.11 7.14
CA MET A 96 0.11 2.68 7.22
C MET A 96 -0.35 2.17 5.85
N PRO A 97 -0.30 0.84 5.59
CA PRO A 97 -0.70 0.27 4.29
C PRO A 97 -2.08 0.74 3.80
N LEU A 98 -3.04 0.90 4.71
CA LEU A 98 -4.40 1.32 4.37
C LEU A 98 -4.44 2.75 3.82
N ASP A 99 -3.57 3.65 4.26
CA ASP A 99 -3.49 5.02 3.76
C ASP A 99 -3.07 5.03 2.27
N TYR A 100 -2.10 4.17 1.91
CA TYR A 100 -1.71 3.95 0.52
C TYR A 100 -2.84 3.30 -0.30
N THR A 101 -3.54 2.33 0.28
CA THR A 101 -4.73 1.72 -0.37
C THR A 101 -5.79 2.77 -0.69
N THR A 102 -6.07 3.73 0.20
CA THR A 102 -7.04 4.79 -0.06
C THR A 102 -6.64 5.62 -1.30
N VAL A 103 -5.37 6.03 -1.41
CA VAL A 103 -4.89 6.80 -2.57
C VAL A 103 -4.98 5.99 -3.87
N LEU A 104 -4.69 4.69 -3.82
CA LEU A 104 -4.79 3.81 -5.00
C LEU A 104 -6.26 3.59 -5.43
N LEU A 105 -7.19 3.50 -4.47
CA LEU A 105 -8.61 3.35 -4.75
C LEU A 105 -9.25 4.60 -5.36
N ASP A 106 -8.71 5.79 -5.09
CA ASP A 106 -9.14 7.04 -5.72
C ASP A 106 -8.89 7.06 -7.24
N ALA A 107 -8.01 6.18 -7.74
CA ALA A 107 -7.78 5.96 -9.17
C ALA A 107 -8.67 4.86 -9.77
N GLY A 108 -9.52 4.23 -8.95
CA GLY A 108 -10.46 3.21 -9.37
C GLY A 108 -11.74 3.77 -10.01
N ASP A 109 -12.63 2.88 -10.43
CA ASP A 109 -13.93 3.27 -10.99
C ASP A 109 -14.79 4.08 -9.99
N PRO A 110 -15.17 5.35 -10.31
CA PRO A 110 -15.93 6.21 -9.42
C PRO A 110 -17.37 5.72 -9.20
N THR A 111 -17.90 4.84 -10.04
CA THR A 111 -19.24 4.26 -9.81
C THR A 111 -19.28 3.31 -8.60
N GLY A 112 -18.11 2.84 -8.16
CA GLY A 112 -17.97 1.88 -7.06
C GLY A 112 -18.14 0.42 -7.48
N THR A 113 -18.48 0.14 -8.75
CA THR A 113 -18.78 -1.23 -9.22
C THR A 113 -17.60 -2.18 -9.04
N GLU A 114 -16.38 -1.73 -9.39
CA GLU A 114 -15.16 -2.54 -9.31
C GLU A 114 -14.35 -2.32 -8.02
N GLN A 115 -14.75 -1.38 -7.15
CA GLN A 115 -13.91 -0.99 -6.01
C GLN A 115 -13.64 -2.11 -5.02
N ALA A 116 -14.62 -2.97 -4.73
CA ALA A 116 -14.42 -4.08 -3.79
C ALA A 116 -13.42 -5.11 -4.33
N GLY A 117 -13.48 -5.39 -5.64
CA GLY A 117 -12.53 -6.26 -6.32
C GLY A 117 -11.13 -5.65 -6.35
N LEU A 118 -11.04 -4.38 -6.75
CA LEU A 118 -9.78 -3.64 -6.79
C LEU A 118 -9.10 -3.56 -5.42
N ALA A 119 -9.87 -3.28 -4.35
CA ALA A 119 -9.35 -3.24 -2.99
C ALA A 119 -8.75 -4.59 -2.56
N ALA A 120 -9.43 -5.69 -2.91
CA ALA A 120 -8.93 -7.03 -2.65
C ALA A 120 -7.65 -7.33 -3.43
N ASP A 121 -7.57 -6.91 -4.70
CA ASP A 121 -6.37 -7.09 -5.51
C ASP A 121 -5.19 -6.27 -4.95
N ILE A 122 -5.39 -4.97 -4.65
CA ILE A 122 -4.35 -4.08 -4.07
C ILE A 122 -3.77 -4.66 -2.76
N ALA A 123 -4.62 -5.25 -1.92
CA ALA A 123 -4.19 -5.84 -0.66
C ALA A 123 -3.17 -6.99 -0.85
N LEU A 124 -3.09 -7.60 -2.03
CA LEU A 124 -2.09 -8.62 -2.36
C LEU A 124 -0.71 -8.03 -2.69
N TYR A 125 -0.63 -6.73 -3.02
CA TYR A 125 0.61 -6.05 -3.39
C TYR A 125 1.28 -5.35 -2.20
N LEU A 126 0.48 -4.92 -1.21
CA LEU A 126 0.99 -4.20 -0.04
C LEU A 126 1.39 -5.15 1.10
N PRO A 127 2.41 -4.80 1.91
CA PRO A 127 2.72 -5.57 3.10
C PRO A 127 1.53 -5.61 4.07
N THR A 128 1.36 -6.75 4.75
CA THR A 128 0.42 -6.84 5.88
C THR A 128 0.84 -5.88 7.00
N ARG A 129 -0.10 -5.51 7.89
CA ARG A 129 0.19 -4.62 9.02
C ARG A 129 1.36 -5.09 9.90
N ASP A 130 1.47 -6.40 10.13
CA ASP A 130 2.55 -6.98 10.94
C ASP A 130 3.87 -6.99 10.18
N ALA A 131 3.85 -7.20 8.86
CA ALA A 131 5.03 -7.07 8.02
C ALA A 131 5.51 -5.61 7.98
N TRP A 132 4.59 -4.66 7.81
CA TRP A 132 4.88 -3.22 7.81
C TRP A 132 5.57 -2.77 9.09
N THR A 133 5.07 -3.23 10.25
CA THR A 133 5.67 -2.89 11.55
C THR A 133 7.11 -3.38 11.67
N ARG A 134 7.40 -4.59 11.16
CA ARG A 134 8.79 -5.12 11.11
C ARG A 134 9.66 -4.37 10.11
N LEU A 135 9.14 -4.08 8.92
CA LEU A 135 9.88 -3.33 7.89
C LEU A 135 10.25 -1.91 8.34
N ARG A 136 9.39 -1.29 9.19
CA ARG A 136 9.64 0.02 9.79
C ARG A 136 10.87 0.04 10.70
N GLU A 137 11.21 -1.07 11.37
CA GLU A 137 12.42 -1.16 12.19
C GLU A 137 13.69 -0.90 11.36
N TYR A 138 13.63 -1.17 10.06
CA TYR A 138 14.71 -0.96 9.10
C TYR A 138 14.52 0.29 8.24
N GLY A 139 13.49 1.11 8.52
CA GLY A 139 13.17 2.28 7.69
C GLY A 139 12.94 1.93 6.22
N THR A 140 12.30 0.78 5.95
CA THR A 140 12.20 0.24 4.59
C THR A 140 11.38 1.15 3.69
N THR A 141 11.90 1.43 2.50
CA THR A 141 11.18 2.04 1.38
C THR A 141 11.11 1.08 0.21
N GLN A 142 10.15 1.29 -0.67
CA GLN A 142 10.01 0.52 -1.91
C GLN A 142 9.68 1.45 -3.07
N HIS A 143 10.19 1.12 -4.24
CA HIS A 143 9.80 1.71 -5.52
C HIS A 143 9.90 0.68 -6.65
N LEU A 144 9.42 1.05 -7.84
CA LEU A 144 9.42 0.22 -9.03
C LEU A 144 10.12 0.96 -10.17
N THR A 145 11.03 0.27 -10.85
CA THR A 145 11.51 0.66 -12.18
C THR A 145 10.75 -0.18 -13.20
N ILE A 146 10.04 0.47 -14.12
CA ILE A 146 9.28 -0.24 -15.16
C ILE A 146 10.17 -0.45 -16.39
N ASP A 147 10.34 -1.70 -16.80
CA ASP A 147 11.07 -2.06 -18.00
C ASP A 147 10.16 -1.97 -19.23
N THR A 148 8.97 -2.57 -19.14
CA THR A 148 7.96 -2.55 -20.21
C THR A 148 6.55 -2.41 -19.67
N ALA A 149 5.69 -1.73 -20.44
CA ALA A 149 4.24 -1.72 -20.25
C ALA A 149 3.60 -1.96 -21.61
N THR A 150 2.95 -3.11 -21.80
CA THR A 150 2.40 -3.50 -23.10
C THR A 150 1.04 -4.15 -22.95
N VAL A 151 0.18 -4.00 -23.96
CA VAL A 151 -1.06 -4.78 -24.02
C VAL A 151 -0.68 -6.27 -24.15
N PRO A 152 -1.24 -7.17 -23.31
CA PRO A 152 -0.95 -8.61 -23.39
C PRO A 152 -1.39 -9.19 -24.73
N ASP A 153 -0.66 -10.18 -25.26
CA ASP A 153 -1.01 -10.83 -26.53
C ASP A 153 -2.36 -11.56 -26.39
N ALA A 154 -2.63 -12.17 -25.23
CA ALA A 154 -3.92 -12.81 -24.96
C ALA A 154 -5.10 -11.83 -24.72
N TRP A 155 -4.88 -10.51 -24.75
CA TRP A 155 -5.97 -9.56 -24.53
C TRP A 155 -7.02 -9.62 -25.64
N ASP A 156 -6.61 -9.75 -26.90
CA ASP A 156 -7.54 -9.85 -28.04
C ASP A 156 -8.43 -11.10 -27.94
N ASP A 157 -7.85 -12.21 -27.48
CA ASP A 157 -8.60 -13.45 -27.21
C ASP A 157 -9.59 -13.25 -26.04
N ALA A 158 -9.19 -12.55 -24.98
CA ALA A 158 -10.07 -12.24 -23.86
C ALA A 158 -11.26 -11.36 -24.29
N VAL A 159 -11.02 -10.39 -25.18
CA VAL A 159 -12.07 -9.55 -25.77
C VAL A 159 -13.01 -10.39 -26.64
N ALA A 160 -12.48 -11.27 -27.48
CA ALA A 160 -13.29 -12.13 -28.35
C ALA A 160 -14.15 -13.15 -27.57
N GLN A 161 -13.68 -13.58 -26.40
CA GLN A 161 -14.39 -14.53 -25.53
C GLN A 161 -15.36 -13.86 -24.55
N ALA A 162 -15.29 -12.53 -24.38
CA ALA A 162 -16.16 -11.79 -23.49
C ALA A 162 -17.62 -11.86 -23.93
N ARG A 163 -18.53 -12.04 -22.98
CA ARG A 163 -19.97 -11.95 -23.26
C ARG A 163 -20.34 -10.51 -23.63
N PRO A 164 -21.39 -10.28 -24.44
CA PRO A 164 -21.88 -8.95 -24.72
C PRO A 164 -22.13 -8.15 -23.44
N GLY A 165 -21.52 -6.97 -23.32
CA GLY A 165 -21.63 -6.09 -22.15
C GLY A 165 -20.77 -6.48 -20.95
N GLN A 166 -19.97 -7.55 -21.03
CA GLN A 166 -19.04 -7.94 -19.96
C GLN A 166 -17.86 -6.96 -19.84
N LEU A 167 -17.33 -6.48 -20.97
CA LEU A 167 -16.32 -5.43 -21.01
C LEU A 167 -16.97 -4.13 -21.43
N ALA A 168 -16.77 -3.08 -20.63
CA ALA A 168 -17.27 -1.76 -20.97
C ALA A 168 -16.46 -1.16 -22.14
N PRO A 169 -17.06 -0.26 -22.94
CA PRO A 169 -16.31 0.46 -23.96
C PRO A 169 -15.13 1.22 -23.34
N GLY A 170 -13.96 1.12 -24.00
CA GLY A 170 -12.71 1.72 -23.54
C GLY A 170 -11.93 0.89 -22.52
N THR A 171 -12.38 -0.34 -22.20
CA THR A 171 -11.61 -1.27 -21.37
C THR A 171 -10.43 -1.86 -22.14
N THR A 172 -9.26 -1.88 -21.50
CA THR A 172 -8.01 -2.46 -22.00
C THR A 172 -7.21 -3.07 -20.84
N ALA A 173 -6.10 -3.73 -21.15
CA ALA A 173 -5.18 -4.29 -20.18
C ALA A 173 -3.73 -3.94 -20.54
N TYR A 174 -2.89 -3.73 -19.52
CA TYR A 174 -1.45 -3.53 -19.67
C TYR A 174 -0.70 -4.47 -18.72
N THR A 175 0.17 -5.31 -19.27
CA THR A 175 1.16 -6.05 -18.49
C THR A 175 2.37 -5.17 -18.26
N ILE A 176 2.73 -5.02 -16.99
CA ILE A 176 3.91 -4.34 -16.49
C ILE A 176 4.94 -5.42 -16.17
N ASP A 177 6.11 -5.33 -16.79
CA ASP A 177 7.31 -6.03 -16.35
C ASP A 177 8.30 -4.97 -15.83
N GLY A 178 8.91 -5.25 -14.69
CA GLY A 178 9.80 -4.28 -14.04
C GLY A 178 10.62 -4.88 -12.91
N THR A 179 11.40 -4.02 -12.26
CA THR A 179 12.21 -4.37 -11.09
C THR A 179 11.74 -3.57 -9.88
N ARG A 180 11.30 -4.29 -8.85
CA ARG A 180 10.99 -3.73 -7.55
C ARG A 180 12.24 -3.61 -6.71
N HIS A 181 12.50 -2.40 -6.25
CA HIS A 181 13.62 -2.06 -5.38
C HIS A 181 13.13 -1.87 -3.96
N ARG A 182 13.91 -2.35 -2.98
CA ARG A 182 13.73 -2.00 -1.57
C ARG A 182 15.03 -1.52 -0.99
N ASP A 183 14.94 -0.45 -0.21
CA ASP A 183 16.04 0.16 0.50
C ASP A 183 15.72 0.16 2.00
N GLY A 184 16.73 -0.06 2.84
CA GLY A 184 16.58 0.00 4.29
C GLY A 184 17.93 0.13 5.00
N ILE A 185 17.90 0.12 6.33
CA ILE A 185 19.08 0.19 7.18
C ILE A 185 19.16 -1.07 8.05
N TRP A 186 20.30 -1.76 8.03
CA TRP A 186 20.60 -2.89 8.89
C TRP A 186 21.93 -2.64 9.61
N ASN A 187 21.98 -2.74 10.94
CA ASN A 187 23.19 -2.44 11.74
C ASN A 187 23.85 -1.10 11.39
N ASN A 188 23.05 -0.04 11.18
CA ASN A 188 23.50 1.29 10.74
C ASN A 188 24.14 1.36 9.34
N GLU A 189 24.04 0.30 8.54
CA GLU A 189 24.50 0.27 7.15
C GLU A 189 23.30 0.22 6.18
N PRO A 190 23.34 0.96 5.06
CA PRO A 190 22.35 0.82 4.00
C PRO A 190 22.36 -0.58 3.38
N VAL A 191 21.18 -1.12 3.14
CA VAL A 191 20.97 -2.38 2.43
C VAL A 191 19.91 -2.22 1.36
N THR A 192 20.10 -2.88 0.23
CA THR A 192 19.16 -2.87 -0.89
C THR A 192 18.83 -4.29 -1.35
N SER A 193 17.67 -4.47 -1.98
CA SER A 193 17.28 -5.72 -2.63
C SER A 193 16.42 -5.44 -3.85
N ASP A 194 16.69 -6.17 -4.93
CA ASP A 194 16.00 -6.04 -6.21
C ASP A 194 15.27 -7.35 -6.56
N HIS A 195 14.07 -7.21 -7.08
CA HIS A 195 13.22 -8.33 -7.46
C HIS A 195 12.49 -8.01 -8.75
N GLU A 196 12.67 -8.84 -9.78
CA GLU A 196 11.83 -8.81 -10.97
C GLU A 196 10.37 -9.06 -10.57
N VAL A 197 9.46 -8.30 -11.18
CA VAL A 197 8.02 -8.42 -10.98
C VAL A 197 7.29 -8.32 -12.31
N ALA A 198 6.19 -9.06 -12.41
CA ALA A 198 5.30 -8.94 -13.56
C ALA A 198 3.83 -9.03 -13.16
N PHE A 199 2.99 -8.13 -13.67
CA PHE A 199 1.55 -8.14 -13.38
C PHE A 199 0.74 -7.37 -14.43
N THR A 200 -0.56 -7.61 -14.48
CA THR A 200 -1.47 -6.95 -15.44
C THR A 200 -2.43 -6.02 -14.73
N ILE A 201 -2.55 -4.80 -15.25
CA ILE A 201 -3.53 -3.79 -14.85
C ILE A 201 -4.67 -3.82 -15.87
N PHE A 202 -5.90 -4.05 -15.40
CA PHE A 202 -7.10 -3.89 -16.21
C PHE A 202 -7.69 -2.52 -15.92
N LEU A 203 -7.85 -1.71 -16.97
CA LEU A 203 -8.26 -0.31 -16.82
C LEU A 203 -9.29 0.06 -17.89
N ARG A 204 -9.96 1.19 -17.67
CA ARG A 204 -10.87 1.77 -18.64
C ARG A 204 -10.53 3.22 -18.84
N CYS A 205 -10.40 3.64 -20.08
CA CYS A 205 -10.33 5.05 -20.45
C CYS A 205 -11.63 5.41 -21.15
N PRO A 206 -12.55 6.13 -20.50
CA PRO A 206 -13.75 6.60 -21.16
C PRO A 206 -13.35 7.52 -22.33
N PRO A 207 -14.04 7.42 -23.49
CA PRO A 207 -13.78 8.34 -24.58
C PRO A 207 -14.04 9.78 -24.10
N GLU A 208 -13.25 10.73 -24.61
CA GLU A 208 -13.51 12.14 -24.32
C GLU A 208 -14.97 12.47 -24.62
N PRO A 209 -15.66 13.17 -23.71
CA PRO A 209 -17.03 13.58 -23.97
C PRO A 209 -17.02 14.46 -25.23
N THR A 210 -17.65 13.97 -26.29
CA THR A 210 -17.88 14.77 -27.50
C THR A 210 -18.52 16.09 -27.05
N PRO A 211 -17.98 17.28 -27.38
CA PRO A 211 -18.58 18.53 -26.98
C PRO A 211 -19.99 18.58 -27.60
N SER A 212 -20.99 18.34 -26.76
CA SER A 212 -22.37 18.48 -27.15
C SER A 212 -22.60 19.97 -27.42
N PRO A 213 -23.14 20.38 -28.59
CA PRO A 213 -23.52 21.77 -28.81
C PRO A 213 -24.67 22.09 -27.84
N SER A 214 -24.32 22.55 -26.64
CA SER A 214 -25.31 22.97 -25.66
C SER A 214 -26.10 24.15 -26.23
N PRO A 215 -27.44 24.09 -26.23
CA PRO A 215 -28.26 25.22 -26.62
C PRO A 215 -28.17 26.28 -25.53
N SER A 216 -27.45 27.37 -25.81
CA SER A 216 -27.60 28.71 -25.19
C SER A 216 -28.19 28.72 -23.77
N GLY A 217 -27.43 28.27 -22.77
CA GLY A 217 -27.82 28.25 -21.35
C GLY A 217 -27.09 29.34 -20.55
N LYS A 218 -27.84 30.04 -19.69
CA LYS A 218 -27.45 31.26 -18.93
C LYS A 218 -26.08 31.21 -18.22
N PRO A 219 -25.39 32.36 -18.10
CA PRO A 219 -24.20 32.48 -17.25
C PRO A 219 -24.61 32.45 -15.77
N GLY A 220 -24.09 31.49 -15.00
CA GLY A 220 -24.27 31.50 -13.54
C GLY A 220 -24.15 30.18 -12.78
N THR A 221 -24.04 29.02 -13.44
CA THR A 221 -23.78 27.77 -12.72
C THR A 221 -22.28 27.52 -12.69
N THR A 222 -21.66 27.70 -11.53
CA THR A 222 -20.30 27.20 -11.23
C THR A 222 -20.24 25.74 -11.63
N ALA A 223 -19.43 25.44 -12.66
CA ALA A 223 -19.03 24.10 -13.02
C ALA A 223 -18.47 23.44 -11.75
N GLY A 224 -19.22 22.51 -11.18
CA GLY A 224 -18.73 21.68 -10.09
C GLY A 224 -17.62 20.82 -10.66
N ASP A 225 -16.41 21.01 -10.15
CA ASP A 225 -15.24 20.12 -10.16
C ASP A 225 -15.38 18.88 -11.07
N GLU A 226 -15.48 19.11 -12.38
CA GLU A 226 -15.70 18.05 -13.35
C GLU A 226 -14.33 17.43 -13.59
N ARG A 227 -13.97 16.46 -12.73
CA ARG A 227 -12.70 15.74 -12.83
C ARG A 227 -12.54 15.29 -14.28
N PRO A 228 -11.47 15.70 -14.99
CA PRO A 228 -11.32 15.36 -16.39
C PRO A 228 -11.45 13.85 -16.57
N ALA A 229 -12.08 13.43 -17.66
CA ALA A 229 -12.33 12.03 -18.00
C ALA A 229 -10.99 11.30 -18.22
N GLY A 230 -10.35 10.90 -17.13
CA GLY A 230 -9.12 10.14 -17.10
C GLY A 230 -9.41 8.64 -17.08
N CYS A 231 -8.37 7.86 -17.34
CA CYS A 231 -8.41 6.43 -17.15
C CYS A 231 -8.63 6.08 -15.67
N GLN A 232 -9.23 4.91 -15.45
CA GLN A 232 -9.53 4.38 -14.13
C GLN A 232 -9.18 2.89 -14.07
N VAL A 233 -8.60 2.46 -12.95
CA VAL A 233 -8.26 1.04 -12.73
C VAL A 233 -9.52 0.28 -12.37
N LEU A 234 -9.68 -0.90 -12.97
CA LEU A 234 -10.78 -1.82 -12.68
C LEU A 234 -10.29 -2.94 -11.76
N ARG A 235 -9.23 -3.65 -12.15
CA ARG A 235 -8.71 -4.85 -11.48
C ARG A 235 -7.20 -4.97 -11.67
N LEU A 236 -6.57 -5.78 -10.83
CA LEU A 236 -5.17 -6.21 -11.02
C LEU A 236 -5.12 -7.74 -11.12
N SER A 237 -4.19 -8.26 -11.91
CA SER A 237 -3.82 -9.68 -11.79
C SER A 237 -3.10 -9.92 -10.46
N GLN A 238 -2.82 -11.18 -10.16
CA GLN A 238 -1.88 -11.50 -9.09
C GLN A 238 -0.44 -11.12 -9.52
N LEU A 239 0.37 -10.67 -8.56
CA LEU A 239 1.79 -10.43 -8.74
C LEU A 239 2.50 -11.72 -9.22
N ASP A 240 3.38 -11.56 -10.20
CA ASP A 240 4.15 -12.61 -10.88
C ASP A 240 3.29 -13.63 -11.62
N ASN A 241 2.03 -13.26 -11.90
CA ASN A 241 1.09 -14.04 -12.70
C ASN A 241 0.30 -13.10 -13.64
N PRO A 242 1.00 -12.42 -14.58
CA PRO A 242 0.35 -11.55 -15.54
C PRO A 242 -0.42 -12.35 -16.60
N LEU A 243 -1.38 -11.69 -17.24
CA LEU A 243 -1.88 -12.10 -18.54
C LEU A 243 -0.75 -11.96 -19.57
N ARG A 244 -0.50 -13.01 -20.36
CA ARG A 244 0.51 -13.06 -21.41
C ARG A 244 -0.18 -13.21 -22.74
#